data_AF-A0A318HXD5-F1
#
_entry.id   AF-A0A318HXD5-F1
#
_cell.length_a   1.000
_cell.length_b   1.000
_cell.length_c   1.000
_cell.angle_alpha   90.00
_cell.angle_beta   90.00
_cell.angle_gamma   90.00
#
_symmetry.space_group_name_H-M   'P 1'
#
loop_
_entity.id
_entity.type
_entity.pdbx_description
1 polymer ?
#
loop_
_entity_poly.entity_id
_entity_poly.type
_entity_poly.pdbx_seq_one_letter_code
_entity_poly.pdbx_strand_id
1 'polypeptide(L)'
;MRKAIYILITIFLNSCDCHYDNFKITGVTMQSVTLKDSTGINKNFYMFVFNTKLCNPSISFLGGGLEPGIKGIDGKITDIEIYTRSGKIISQNFRGWDMDIEGTITDGTEEFPFLSSPNLSELVKSINNGDRQGRGERIKFRRLFYSSSREPPYLIIVSFKDKQIISKVINAKVDYKVIKKSP
;
A
#
# COMPACT_ATOMS: atom_id res chain seq x y z
N MET A 1 -31.59 -33.13 -15.65
CA MET A 1 -31.26 -32.70 -14.27
C MET A 1 -29.76 -32.55 -14.01
N ARG A 2 -28.90 -33.55 -14.30
CA ARG A 2 -27.43 -33.41 -14.13
C ARG A 2 -26.81 -32.17 -14.80
N LYS A 3 -27.17 -31.88 -16.05
CA LYS A 3 -26.65 -30.70 -16.79
C LYS A 3 -27.03 -29.35 -16.14
N ALA A 4 -28.22 -29.23 -15.57
CA ALA A 4 -28.67 -28.01 -14.88
C ALA A 4 -27.93 -27.79 -13.56
N ILE A 5 -27.62 -28.88 -12.84
CA ILE A 5 -26.80 -28.85 -11.62
C ILE A 5 -25.36 -28.40 -11.94
N TYR A 6 -24.76 -28.90 -13.02
CA TYR A 6 -23.43 -28.44 -13.45
C TYR A 6 -23.42 -26.96 -13.84
N ILE A 7 -24.45 -26.49 -14.54
CA ILE A 7 -24.58 -25.06 -14.91
C ILE A 7 -24.75 -24.19 -13.64
N LEU A 8 -25.57 -24.60 -12.69
CA LEU A 8 -25.74 -23.90 -11.40
C LEU A 8 -24.45 -23.88 -10.58
N ILE A 9 -23.71 -24.98 -10.53
CA ILE A 9 -22.39 -25.03 -9.88
C ILE A 9 -21.41 -24.11 -10.61
N THR A 10 -21.45 -24.04 -11.94
CA THR A 10 -20.54 -23.20 -12.73
C THR A 10 -20.88 -21.71 -12.55
N ILE A 11 -22.16 -21.35 -12.49
CA ILE A 11 -22.61 -19.98 -12.19
C ILE A 11 -22.23 -19.59 -10.75
N PHE A 12 -22.44 -20.50 -9.78
CA PHE A 12 -22.09 -20.26 -8.39
C PHE A 12 -20.57 -20.08 -8.20
N LEU A 13 -19.76 -20.94 -8.83
CA LEU A 13 -18.30 -20.82 -8.82
C LEU A 13 -17.82 -19.52 -9.50
N ASN A 14 -18.37 -19.15 -10.66
CA ASN A 14 -18.05 -17.86 -11.31
C ASN A 14 -18.48 -16.65 -10.46
N SER A 15 -19.55 -16.77 -9.66
CA SER A 15 -19.98 -15.70 -8.74
C SER A 15 -19.13 -15.60 -7.47
N CYS A 16 -18.36 -16.63 -7.12
CA CYS A 16 -17.41 -16.61 -6.01
C CYS A 16 -16.02 -16.06 -6.40
N ASP A 17 -15.64 -16.16 -7.68
CA ASP A 17 -14.32 -15.73 -8.19
C ASP A 17 -14.09 -14.21 -8.13
N CYS A 18 -15.11 -13.39 -8.37
CA CYS A 18 -14.96 -11.94 -8.42
C CYS A 18 -14.52 -11.30 -7.09
N HIS A 19 -14.72 -11.98 -5.97
CA HIS A 19 -14.30 -11.53 -4.65
C HIS A 19 -13.01 -12.20 -4.15
N TYR A 20 -12.51 -13.25 -4.80
CA TYR A 20 -11.22 -13.84 -4.43
C TYR A 20 -10.04 -12.98 -4.90
N ASP A 21 -10.19 -12.35 -6.06
CA ASP A 21 -9.13 -11.60 -6.71
C ASP A 21 -8.94 -10.18 -6.18
N ASN A 22 -9.79 -9.70 -5.28
CA ASN A 22 -9.71 -8.32 -4.76
C ASN A 22 -9.30 -8.29 -3.28
N PHE A 23 -8.55 -7.26 -2.90
CA PHE A 23 -8.26 -6.96 -1.49
C PHE A 23 -9.01 -5.72 -1.02
N LYS A 24 -9.29 -5.68 0.29
CA LYS A 24 -9.73 -4.47 1.00
C LYS A 24 -8.57 -3.91 1.80
N ILE A 25 -8.34 -2.61 1.70
CA ILE A 25 -7.51 -1.90 2.68
C ILE A 25 -8.36 -1.71 3.93
N THR A 26 -7.81 -2.16 5.06
CA THR A 26 -8.44 -2.11 6.39
C THR A 26 -7.69 -1.22 7.36
N GLY A 27 -6.44 -0.87 7.05
CA GLY A 27 -5.61 -0.01 7.88
C GLY A 27 -4.48 0.61 7.07
N VAL A 28 -3.85 1.63 7.66
CA VAL A 28 -2.60 2.19 7.19
C VAL A 28 -1.71 2.49 8.39
N THR A 29 -0.45 2.11 8.29
CA THR A 29 0.59 2.49 9.25
C THR A 29 1.51 3.47 8.57
N MET A 30 1.77 4.61 9.20
CA MET A 30 2.73 5.60 8.74
C MET A 30 3.78 5.81 9.83
N GLN A 31 5.06 5.63 9.50
CA GLN A 31 6.16 5.69 10.45
C GLN A 31 7.30 6.57 9.94
N SER A 32 7.88 7.39 10.82
CA SER A 32 9.10 8.14 10.50
C SER A 32 10.31 7.19 10.43
N VAL A 33 11.16 7.37 9.43
CA VAL A 33 12.34 6.51 9.23
C VAL A 33 13.59 7.33 8.93
N THR A 34 14.75 6.75 9.25
CA THR A 34 16.07 7.26 8.84
C THR A 34 16.64 6.31 7.81
N LEU A 35 17.18 6.83 6.70
CA LEU A 35 17.88 6.02 5.69
C LEU A 35 19.38 6.31 5.79
N LYS A 36 20.15 5.41 6.41
CA LYS A 36 21.56 5.64 6.78
C LYS A 36 22.49 5.88 5.59
N ASP A 37 22.23 5.21 4.47
CA ASP A 37 23.12 5.22 3.28
C ASP A 37 22.53 6.02 2.11
N SER A 38 21.49 6.82 2.38
CA SER A 38 20.83 7.67 1.38
C SER A 38 21.60 8.97 1.20
N THR A 39 21.91 9.33 -0.05
CA THR A 39 22.44 10.68 -0.42
C THR A 39 21.48 11.82 -0.03
N GLY A 40 20.26 11.52 0.41
CA GLY A 40 19.27 12.45 0.94
C GLY A 40 19.39 12.70 2.45
N ILE A 41 20.60 12.92 2.97
CA ILE A 41 20.95 13.06 4.40
C ILE A 41 20.06 14.09 5.16
N ASN A 42 19.40 15.01 4.45
CA ASN A 42 18.56 16.07 5.04
C ASN A 42 17.05 15.94 4.76
N LYS A 43 16.56 14.78 4.31
CA LYS A 43 15.13 14.56 4.04
C LYS A 43 14.45 13.84 5.22
N ASN A 44 13.24 14.28 5.56
CA ASN A 44 12.39 13.59 6.54
C ASN A 44 11.62 12.48 5.84
N PHE A 45 12.09 11.23 6.00
CA PHE A 45 11.47 10.07 5.37
C PHE A 45 10.34 9.47 6.22
N TYR A 46 9.35 8.96 5.52
CA TYR A 46 8.18 8.29 6.09
C TYR A 46 7.85 7.04 5.29
N MET A 47 7.59 5.96 6.02
CA MET A 47 7.19 4.68 5.48
C MET A 47 5.71 4.44 5.69
N PHE A 48 5.01 4.04 4.63
CA PHE A 48 3.59 3.71 4.66
C PHE A 48 3.44 2.21 4.43
N VAL A 49 2.58 1.57 5.21
CA VAL A 49 2.22 0.16 5.03
C VAL A 49 0.71 0.07 5.05
N PHE A 50 0.13 -0.47 3.98
CA PHE A 50 -1.30 -0.75 3.93
C PHE A 50 -1.58 -2.12 4.53
N ASN A 51 -2.46 -2.15 5.51
CA ASN A 51 -2.98 -3.39 6.05
C ASN A 51 -4.15 -3.81 5.16
N THR A 52 -4.10 -5.03 4.64
CA THR A 52 -5.13 -5.54 3.73
C THR A 52 -5.75 -6.81 4.26
N LYS A 53 -7.02 -7.01 3.89
CA LYS A 53 -7.73 -8.27 4.06
C LYS A 53 -8.22 -8.71 2.70
N LEU A 54 -7.98 -9.97 2.36
CA LEU A 54 -8.57 -10.58 1.17
C LEU A 54 -10.08 -10.66 1.37
N CYS A 55 -10.84 -10.38 0.31
CA CYS A 55 -12.29 -10.42 0.44
C CYS A 55 -12.81 -11.84 0.68
N ASN A 56 -12.00 -12.89 0.41
CA ASN A 56 -12.17 -14.27 0.85
C ASN A 56 -10.81 -14.93 1.20
N PRO A 57 -10.73 -15.86 2.18
CA PRO A 57 -9.51 -16.61 2.50
C PRO A 57 -9.12 -17.56 1.36
N SER A 58 -7.81 -17.78 1.17
CA SER A 58 -7.26 -18.53 0.04
C SER A 58 -7.71 -19.99 0.02
N ILE A 59 -8.17 -20.49 -1.13
CA ILE A 59 -8.28 -21.93 -1.40
C ILE A 59 -7.07 -22.29 -2.25
N SER A 60 -6.03 -22.82 -1.60
CA SER A 60 -4.84 -23.33 -2.29
C SER A 60 -5.17 -24.69 -2.93
N PHE A 61 -5.28 -24.75 -4.25
CA PHE A 61 -5.27 -26.01 -4.98
C PHE A 61 -3.82 -26.49 -5.20
N LEU A 62 -3.60 -27.78 -4.97
CA LEU A 62 -2.32 -28.49 -5.10
C LEU A 62 -1.61 -28.17 -6.42
N GLY A 63 -0.57 -27.33 -6.37
CA GLY A 63 0.38 -27.12 -7.49
C GLY A 63 0.55 -25.69 -7.99
N GLY A 64 -0.24 -24.73 -7.53
CA GLY A 64 -0.08 -23.32 -7.91
C GLY A 64 -1.36 -22.53 -7.63
N GLY A 65 -1.29 -21.58 -6.69
CA GLY A 65 -2.41 -20.70 -6.37
C GLY A 65 -2.38 -19.44 -7.23
N LEU A 66 -3.57 -18.93 -7.57
CA LEU A 66 -3.71 -17.57 -8.10
C LEU A 66 -3.25 -16.58 -7.02
N GLU A 67 -2.39 -15.64 -7.38
CA GLU A 67 -1.96 -14.57 -6.47
C GLU A 67 -3.21 -13.83 -5.95
N PRO A 68 -3.38 -13.69 -4.63
CA PRO A 68 -4.56 -13.05 -4.10
C PRO A 68 -4.49 -11.54 -4.36
N GLY A 69 -5.61 -10.89 -4.68
CA GLY A 69 -5.57 -9.46 -5.03
C GLY A 69 -5.19 -9.16 -6.48
N ILE A 70 -5.22 -10.14 -7.38
CA ILE A 70 -4.93 -10.00 -8.83
C ILE A 70 -5.82 -8.97 -9.55
N LYS A 71 -7.05 -8.69 -9.09
CA LYS A 71 -7.92 -7.66 -9.69
C LYS A 71 -7.81 -6.31 -8.97
N GLY A 72 -6.98 -6.22 -7.94
CA GLY A 72 -6.65 -4.98 -7.23
C GLY A 72 -7.56 -4.72 -6.02
N ILE A 73 -7.98 -3.46 -5.86
CA ILE A 73 -8.68 -3.00 -4.67
C ILE A 73 -10.21 -3.06 -4.80
N ASP A 74 -10.89 -3.60 -3.78
CA ASP A 74 -12.34 -3.47 -3.61
C ASP A 74 -12.68 -2.13 -2.96
N GLY A 75 -13.21 -1.20 -3.77
CA GLY A 75 -13.48 0.18 -3.39
C GLY A 75 -12.29 1.09 -3.63
N LYS A 76 -12.44 2.04 -4.57
CA LYS A 76 -11.38 2.99 -4.93
C LYS A 76 -11.07 3.94 -3.77
N ILE A 77 -9.79 4.21 -3.57
CA ILE A 77 -9.32 5.30 -2.71
C ILE A 77 -9.69 6.61 -3.41
N THR A 78 -10.39 7.49 -2.70
CA THR A 78 -10.72 8.83 -3.22
C THR A 78 -9.60 9.81 -2.91
N ASP A 79 -9.01 9.74 -1.71
CA ASP A 79 -7.91 10.61 -1.31
C ASP A 79 -7.05 10.03 -0.18
N ILE A 80 -5.83 10.55 -0.05
CA ILE A 80 -4.94 10.33 1.11
C ILE A 80 -4.53 11.69 1.66
N GLU A 81 -5.01 11.98 2.86
CA GLU A 81 -4.71 13.22 3.57
C GLU A 81 -3.77 12.98 4.76
N ILE A 82 -2.82 13.89 4.95
CA ILE A 82 -1.89 13.86 6.07
C ILE A 82 -1.97 15.18 6.81
N TYR A 83 -2.24 15.11 8.11
CA TYR A 83 -2.41 16.26 8.98
C TYR A 83 -1.27 16.38 9.97
N THR A 84 -0.89 17.62 10.27
CA THR A 84 -0.05 17.97 11.42
C THR A 84 -0.88 17.96 12.70
N ARG A 85 -0.21 18.10 13.85
CA ARG A 85 -0.89 18.21 15.15
C ARG A 85 -1.74 19.49 15.28
N SER A 86 -1.41 20.53 14.51
CA SER A 86 -2.17 21.78 14.44
C SER A 86 -3.41 21.69 13.54
N GLY A 87 -3.64 20.55 12.87
CA GLY A 87 -4.76 20.34 11.96
C GLY A 87 -4.51 20.82 10.53
N LYS A 88 -3.26 21.20 10.19
CA LYS A 88 -2.90 21.60 8.83
C LYS A 88 -2.70 20.38 7.92
N ILE A 89 -3.28 20.41 6.73
CA ILE A 89 -3.05 19.40 5.69
C ILE A 89 -1.69 19.64 5.01
N ILE A 90 -0.87 18.60 4.95
CA ILE A 90 0.49 18.60 4.39
C ILE A 90 0.70 17.49 3.35
N SER A 91 -0.34 16.84 2.86
CA SER A 91 -0.29 15.77 1.85
C SER A 91 0.52 16.17 0.61
N GLN A 92 0.34 17.41 0.15
CA GLN A 92 1.02 18.00 -0.99
C GLN A 92 2.54 18.14 -0.79
N ASN A 93 3.03 18.10 0.45
CA ASN A 93 4.46 18.16 0.76
C ASN A 93 5.17 16.81 0.64
N PHE A 94 4.43 15.73 0.40
CA PHE A 94 4.99 14.39 0.23
C PHE A 94 5.41 14.14 -1.21
N ARG A 95 6.62 13.63 -1.37
CA ARG A 95 7.24 13.26 -2.65
C ARG A 95 7.91 11.90 -2.52
N GLY A 96 7.85 11.11 -3.57
CA GLY A 96 8.59 9.86 -3.67
C GLY A 96 10.09 10.11 -3.61
N TRP A 97 10.85 9.14 -3.10
CA TRP A 97 12.29 9.29 -2.94
C TRP A 97 13.00 9.61 -4.26
N ASP A 98 12.71 8.84 -5.32
CA ASP A 98 12.69 9.31 -6.72
C ASP A 98 11.55 8.59 -7.46
N MET A 99 11.30 8.98 -8.72
CA MET A 99 10.19 8.47 -9.54
C MET A 99 10.32 6.94 -9.74
N ASP A 100 9.25 6.21 -9.40
CA ASP A 100 8.99 4.80 -9.73
C ASP A 100 10.06 3.76 -9.31
N ILE A 101 10.76 4.01 -8.21
CA ILE A 101 11.75 3.06 -7.67
C ILE A 101 11.09 1.89 -6.95
N GLU A 102 11.54 0.69 -7.30
CA GLU A 102 11.43 -0.51 -6.47
C GLU A 102 12.81 -0.82 -5.85
N GLY A 103 12.83 -1.24 -4.60
CA GLY A 103 14.08 -1.58 -3.96
C GLY A 103 13.91 -2.41 -2.70
N THR A 104 15.04 -2.68 -2.07
CA THR A 104 15.12 -3.42 -0.81
C THR A 104 15.82 -2.57 0.24
N ILE A 105 15.20 -2.46 1.40
CA ILE A 105 15.79 -1.88 2.62
C ILE A 105 15.93 -2.95 3.70
N THR A 106 16.82 -2.73 4.66
CA THR A 106 16.97 -3.58 5.84
C THR A 106 17.09 -2.75 7.11
N ASP A 107 16.57 -3.25 8.22
CA ASP A 107 16.81 -2.71 9.56
C ASP A 107 18.03 -3.37 10.24
N GLY A 108 18.74 -4.26 9.53
CA GLY A 108 19.84 -5.08 10.05
C GLY A 108 19.42 -6.47 10.52
N THR A 109 18.12 -6.76 10.58
CA THR A 109 17.58 -8.08 10.93
C THR A 109 16.85 -8.74 9.77
N GLU A 110 16.01 -7.99 9.05
CA GLU A 110 15.22 -8.48 7.93
C GLU A 110 15.39 -7.56 6.71
N GLU A 111 15.06 -8.11 5.54
CA GLU A 111 15.01 -7.36 4.29
C GLU A 111 13.55 -7.12 3.88
N PHE A 112 13.27 -5.91 3.42
CA PHE A 112 11.92 -5.48 3.08
C PHE A 112 11.87 -4.85 1.69
N PRO A 113 10.94 -5.29 0.82
CA PRO A 113 10.69 -4.60 -0.42
C PRO A 113 9.99 -3.27 -0.15
N PHE A 114 10.38 -2.25 -0.89
CA PHE A 114 9.70 -0.96 -0.90
C PHE A 114 9.43 -0.50 -2.33
N LEU A 115 8.38 0.31 -2.46
CA LEU A 115 7.99 1.02 -3.68
C LEU A 115 7.91 2.52 -3.37
N SER A 116 8.20 3.35 -4.36
CA SER A 116 8.06 4.81 -4.28
C SER A 116 7.16 5.28 -5.42
N SER A 117 6.25 6.22 -5.13
CA SER A 117 5.46 6.93 -6.15
C SER A 117 5.87 8.40 -6.18
N PRO A 118 5.79 9.11 -7.32
CA PRO A 118 6.15 10.52 -7.40
C PRO A 118 5.50 11.40 -6.33
N ASN A 119 4.23 11.16 -6.03
CA ASN A 119 3.45 11.82 -4.98
C ASN A 119 2.27 10.91 -4.54
N LEU A 120 1.50 11.35 -3.54
CA LEU A 120 0.36 10.58 -3.02
C LEU A 120 -0.78 10.42 -4.05
N SER A 121 -1.00 11.39 -4.94
CA SER A 121 -2.03 11.28 -5.98
C SER A 121 -1.69 10.18 -6.99
N GLU A 122 -0.42 10.11 -7.42
CA GLU A 122 0.03 9.03 -8.31
C GLU A 122 -0.02 7.66 -7.63
N LEU A 123 0.27 7.59 -6.32
CA LEU A 123 0.06 6.36 -5.54
C LEU A 123 -1.41 5.92 -5.58
N VAL A 124 -2.35 6.86 -5.33
CA VAL A 124 -3.79 6.59 -5.37
C VAL A 124 -4.23 6.11 -6.74
N LYS A 125 -3.79 6.76 -7.83
CA LYS A 125 -4.07 6.32 -9.20
C LYS A 125 -3.54 4.92 -9.45
N SER A 126 -2.28 4.66 -9.10
CA SER A 126 -1.62 3.37 -9.30
C SER A 126 -2.34 2.24 -8.55
N ILE A 127 -2.77 2.48 -7.30
CA ILE A 127 -3.56 1.52 -6.53
C ILE A 127 -4.92 1.27 -7.19
N ASN A 128 -5.64 2.33 -7.55
CA ASN A 128 -6.99 2.23 -8.11
C ASN A 128 -7.04 1.60 -9.50
N ASN A 129 -5.96 1.69 -10.26
CA ASN A 129 -5.84 1.08 -11.59
C ASN A 129 -5.35 -0.38 -11.52
N GLY A 130 -4.93 -0.86 -10.35
CA GLY A 130 -4.34 -2.19 -10.22
C GLY A 130 -2.98 -2.30 -10.93
N ASP A 131 -2.24 -1.19 -11.00
CA ASP A 131 -0.91 -1.15 -11.61
C ASP A 131 0.11 -1.87 -10.69
N ARG A 132 1.41 -1.73 -10.99
CA ARG A 132 2.53 -2.35 -10.26
C ARG A 132 2.44 -2.22 -8.73
N GLN A 133 1.80 -1.17 -8.20
CA GLN A 133 1.67 -0.93 -6.76
C GLN A 133 0.31 -1.36 -6.18
N GLY A 134 -0.69 -1.64 -7.02
CA GLY A 134 -2.07 -1.83 -6.63
C GLY A 134 -2.58 -3.27 -6.71
N ARG A 135 -1.70 -4.23 -7.05
CA ARG A 135 -2.09 -5.59 -7.41
C ARG A 135 -1.34 -6.63 -6.58
N GLY A 136 -2.03 -7.71 -6.27
CA GLY A 136 -1.41 -8.86 -5.65
C GLY A 136 -0.88 -8.59 -4.24
N GLU A 137 0.21 -9.25 -3.88
CA GLU A 137 0.91 -9.04 -2.61
C GLU A 137 1.68 -7.71 -2.57
N ARG A 138 1.90 -7.06 -3.73
CA ARG A 138 2.65 -5.80 -3.83
C ARG A 138 1.98 -4.64 -3.09
N ILE A 139 0.67 -4.70 -2.84
CA ILE A 139 -0.02 -3.70 -2.00
C ILE A 139 0.58 -3.62 -0.59
N LYS A 140 1.10 -4.74 -0.07
CA LYS A 140 1.70 -4.84 1.27
C LYS A 140 3.14 -4.34 1.31
N PHE A 141 3.76 -4.09 0.16
CA PHE A 141 5.12 -3.55 0.13
C PHE A 141 5.15 -2.18 0.81
N ARG A 142 6.27 -1.82 1.38
CA ARG A 142 6.38 -0.53 2.07
C ARG A 142 6.38 0.61 1.05
N ARG A 143 5.65 1.70 1.27
CA ARG A 143 5.71 2.89 0.41
C ARG A 143 6.58 3.95 1.05
N LEU A 144 7.63 4.36 0.34
CA LEU A 144 8.61 5.29 0.87
C LEU A 144 8.43 6.69 0.27
N PHE A 145 8.20 7.66 1.14
CA PHE A 145 8.11 9.07 0.78
C PHE A 145 9.02 9.91 1.67
N TYR A 146 9.36 11.10 1.22
CA TYR A 146 9.85 12.16 2.09
C TYR A 146 8.89 13.34 2.11
N SER A 147 8.91 14.10 3.20
CA SER A 147 8.13 15.33 3.35
C SER A 147 9.03 16.55 3.41
N SER A 148 8.66 17.60 2.68
CA SER A 148 9.25 18.94 2.79
C SER A 148 8.56 19.82 3.84
N SER A 149 7.54 19.31 4.55
CA SER A 149 6.86 20.05 5.61
C SER A 149 7.81 20.34 6.77
N ARG A 150 7.73 21.57 7.31
CA ARG A 150 8.41 21.95 8.55
C ARG A 150 7.77 21.33 9.79
N GLU A 151 6.46 21.15 9.75
CA GLU A 151 5.71 20.50 10.84
C GLU A 151 5.67 18.98 10.60
N PRO A 152 5.91 18.17 11.64
CA PRO A 152 5.87 16.73 11.53
C PRO A 152 4.43 16.25 11.30
N PRO A 153 4.24 15.19 10.49
CA PRO A 153 2.98 14.49 10.37
C PRO A 153 2.51 13.94 11.71
N TYR A 154 1.20 13.96 11.91
CA TYR A 154 0.56 13.50 13.14
C TYR A 154 -0.55 12.49 12.87
N LEU A 155 -1.32 12.70 11.80
CA LEU A 155 -2.46 11.87 11.42
C LEU A 155 -2.41 11.59 9.93
N ILE A 156 -2.77 10.38 9.52
CA ILE A 156 -3.05 10.03 8.13
C ILE A 156 -4.50 9.55 8.02
N ILE A 157 -5.18 10.01 6.98
CA ILE A 157 -6.55 9.62 6.62
C ILE A 157 -6.53 9.10 5.19
N VAL A 158 -7.03 7.88 5.00
CA VAL A 158 -7.27 7.29 3.67
C VAL A 158 -8.78 7.21 3.46
N SER A 159 -9.27 7.97 2.49
CA SER A 159 -10.70 8.12 2.22
C SER A 159 -11.14 7.20 1.07
N PHE A 160 -12.33 6.65 1.23
CA PHE A 160 -13.09 5.92 0.22
C PHE A 160 -14.46 6.58 0.10
N LYS A 161 -15.24 6.20 -0.91
CA LYS A 161 -16.59 6.75 -1.13
C LYS A 161 -17.47 6.71 0.12
N ASP A 162 -17.46 5.59 0.85
CA ASP A 162 -18.40 5.32 1.94
C ASP A 162 -17.72 5.14 3.32
N LYS A 163 -16.39 5.30 3.41
CA LYS A 163 -15.63 5.10 4.66
C LYS A 163 -14.31 5.85 4.68
N GLN A 164 -13.74 5.98 5.87
CA GLN A 164 -12.39 6.50 6.08
C GLN A 164 -11.59 5.56 6.99
N ILE A 165 -10.28 5.49 6.74
CA ILE A 165 -9.31 4.82 7.60
C ILE A 165 -8.43 5.92 8.19
N ILE A 166 -8.40 6.01 9.51
CA ILE A 166 -7.67 7.04 10.24
C ILE A 166 -6.61 6.38 11.10
N SER A 167 -5.37 6.88 11.04
CA SER A 167 -4.26 6.33 11.82
C SER A 167 -3.33 7.44 12.31
N LYS A 168 -2.81 7.28 13.54
CA LYS A 168 -1.80 8.18 14.09
C LYS A 168 -0.43 7.83 13.52
N VAL A 169 0.35 8.85 13.20
CA VAL A 169 1.72 8.68 12.70
C VAL A 169 2.64 8.27 13.85
N ILE A 170 3.43 7.22 13.62
CA ILE A 170 4.47 6.76 14.53
C ILE A 170 5.72 7.60 14.29
N ASN A 171 5.95 8.61 15.12
CA ASN A 171 7.09 9.51 14.99
C ASN A 171 8.39 8.99 15.64
N ALA A 172 8.34 7.82 16.30
CA ALA A 172 9.55 7.13 16.73
C ALA A 172 10.31 6.63 15.48
N LYS A 173 11.50 7.17 15.26
CA LYS A 173 12.32 6.87 14.08
C LYS A 173 12.86 5.45 14.13
N VAL A 174 12.76 4.75 13.01
CA VAL A 174 13.42 3.47 12.76
C VAL A 174 14.48 3.65 11.70
N ASP A 175 15.66 3.09 11.95
CA ASP A 175 16.77 3.17 11.01
C ASP A 175 16.70 2.04 9.99
N TYR A 176 16.86 2.40 8.72
CA TYR A 176 17.00 1.47 7.62
C TYR A 176 18.28 1.77 6.83
N LYS A 177 18.85 0.72 6.23
CA LYS A 177 19.88 0.79 5.21
C LYS A 177 19.30 0.32 3.88
N VAL A 178 19.75 0.92 2.79
CA VAL A 178 19.27 0.59 1.45
C VAL A 178 20.23 -0.39 0.81
N ILE A 179 19.72 -1.56 0.45
CA ILE A 179 20.50 -2.66 -0.10
C ILE A 179 20.52 -2.58 -1.61
N LYS A 180 19.35 -2.38 -2.21
CA LYS A 180 19.18 -2.36 -3.66
C LYS A 180 18.15 -1.33 -4.07
N LYS A 181 18.42 -0.69 -5.20
CA LYS A 181 17.53 0.24 -5.87
C LYS A 181 17.50 -0.11 -7.35
N SER A 182 16.31 -0.34 -7.88
CA SER A 182 16.08 -0.56 -9.30
C SER A 182 15.15 0.53 -9.83
N PRO A 183 15.52 1.21 -10.93
CA PRO A 183 14.60 2.07 -11.65
C PRO A 183 13.43 1.27 -12.27
#